data_AF-W4J4F4-F1
#
_entry.id   AF-W4J4F4-F1
#
_cell.length_a   1.000
_cell.length_b   1.000
_cell.length_c   1.000
_cell.angle_alpha   90.00
_cell.angle_beta   90.00
_cell.angle_gamma   90.00
#
_symmetry.space_group_name_H-M   'P 1'
#
loop_
_entity.id
_entity.type
_entity.pdbx_description
1 polymer ?
#
loop_
_entity_poly.entity_id
_entity_poly.type
_entity_poly.pdbx_seq_one_letter_code
_entity_poly.pdbx_strand_id
1 'polypeptide(L)'
;MMTLKSLKSRNYVEEKYNWKHQYFILNNEGIEYLREFLHLPPSIFPATLSKKTVNRAPKMDEDISRDVRQPMGRGRAFDRRPFE
;
A
#
# COMPACT_ATOMS: atom_id res chain seq x y z
N MET A 1 -13.17 17.26 16.46
CA MET A 1 -13.24 15.85 16.90
C MET A 1 -12.68 15.72 18.32
N MET A 2 -13.56 15.50 19.31
CA MET A 2 -13.16 15.33 20.73
C MET A 2 -13.02 13.85 21.13
N THR A 3 -13.81 12.96 20.53
CA THR A 3 -13.82 11.53 20.84
C THR A 3 -12.51 10.83 20.48
N LEU A 4 -11.99 11.04 19.27
CA LEU A 4 -10.71 10.45 18.84
C LEU A 4 -9.51 10.98 19.62
N LYS A 5 -9.57 12.23 20.12
CA LYS A 5 -8.54 12.77 21.03
C LYS A 5 -8.51 12.00 22.35
N SER A 6 -9.67 11.65 22.90
CA SER A 6 -9.75 10.86 24.13
C SER A 6 -9.27 9.41 23.96
N LEU A 7 -9.52 8.82 22.78
CA LEU A 7 -9.02 7.47 22.44
C LEU A 7 -7.50 7.48 22.26
N LYS A 8 -6.95 8.54 21.64
CA LYS A 8 -5.51 8.74 21.54
C LYS A 8 -4.85 8.94 22.91
N SER A 9 -5.43 9.76 23.80
CA SER A 9 -4.84 9.97 25.14
C SER A 9 -4.78 8.70 25.99
N ARG A 10 -5.59 7.69 25.64
CA ARG A 10 -5.61 6.36 26.27
C ARG A 10 -4.83 5.31 25.48
N ASN A 11 -4.09 5.71 24.44
CA ASN A 11 -3.26 4.85 23.58
C ASN A 11 -4.00 3.74 22.79
N TYR A 12 -5.33 3.83 22.65
CA TYR A 12 -6.11 2.85 21.87
C TYR A 12 -5.96 3.04 20.35
N VAL A 13 -5.46 4.19 19.92
CA VAL A 13 -5.40 4.61 18.51
C VAL A 13 -4.12 5.39 18.26
N GLU A 14 -3.44 5.10 17.15
CA GLU A 14 -2.35 5.91 16.62
C GLU A 14 -2.88 7.02 15.70
N GLU A 15 -2.31 8.22 15.78
CA GLU A 15 -2.67 9.36 14.93
C GLU A 15 -1.52 9.75 14.01
N LYS A 16 -1.84 9.96 12.73
CA LYS A 16 -0.96 10.59 11.73
C LYS A 16 -1.65 11.83 11.17
N TYR A 17 -0.92 12.93 11.09
CA TYR A 17 -1.44 14.18 10.54
C TYR A 17 -0.76 14.48 9.20
N ASN A 18 -1.56 14.65 8.14
CA ASN A 18 -1.05 15.04 6.82
C ASN A 18 -2.09 15.88 6.08
N TRP A 19 -1.63 16.96 5.44
CA TRP A 19 -2.45 17.85 4.60
C TRP A 19 -3.76 18.30 5.25
N LYS A 20 -3.72 18.73 6.52
CA LYS A 20 -4.93 19.13 7.30
C LYS A 20 -5.90 17.98 7.62
N HIS A 21 -5.54 16.75 7.31
CA HIS A 21 -6.30 15.55 7.66
C HIS A 21 -5.62 14.79 8.80
N GLN A 22 -6.44 14.27 9.69
CA GLN A 22 -6.04 13.39 10.78
C GLN A 22 -6.44 11.97 10.42
N TYR A 23 -5.46 11.09 10.33
CA TYR A 23 -5.62 9.66 10.09
C TYR A 23 -5.44 8.94 11.40
N PHE A 24 -6.35 8.03 11.70
CA PHE A 24 -6.38 7.27 12.93
C PHE A 24 -6.29 5.78 12.62
N ILE A 25 -5.36 5.08 13.27
CA ILE A 25 -5.15 3.65 13.11
C ILE A 25 -5.48 2.98 14.43
N LEU A 26 -6.37 2.01 14.41
CA LEU A 26 -6.81 1.30 15.60
C LEU A 26 -5.79 0.24 16.02
N ASN A 27 -5.39 0.25 17.29
CA ASN A 27 -4.45 -0.72 17.87
C ASN A 27 -5.18 -1.97 18.39
N ASN A 28 -4.45 -3.04 18.66
CA ASN A 28 -5.01 -4.28 19.23
C ASN A 28 -5.76 -4.05 20.55
N GLU A 29 -5.19 -3.29 21.49
CA GLU A 29 -5.84 -2.93 22.76
C GLU A 29 -7.11 -2.10 22.54
N GLY A 30 -7.10 -1.21 21.53
CA GLY A 30 -8.27 -0.43 21.16
C GLY A 30 -9.41 -1.28 20.62
N ILE A 31 -9.11 -2.39 19.93
CA ILE A 31 -10.11 -3.35 19.47
C ILE A 31 -10.80 -4.03 20.65
N GLU A 32 -10.03 -4.45 21.66
CA GLU A 32 -10.57 -5.07 22.88
C GLU A 32 -11.43 -4.10 23.67
N TYR A 33 -10.95 -2.86 23.87
CA TYR A 33 -11.72 -1.81 24.52
C TYR A 33 -13.07 -1.55 23.84
N LEU A 34 -13.08 -1.46 22.51
CA LEU A 34 -14.32 -1.24 21.74
C LEU A 34 -15.27 -2.43 21.81
N ARG A 35 -14.75 -3.67 21.92
CA ARG A 35 -15.60 -4.86 22.10
C ARG A 35 -16.33 -4.84 23.43
N GLU A 36 -15.62 -4.51 24.50
CA GLU A 36 -16.20 -4.43 25.84
C GLU A 36 -17.19 -3.27 25.95
N PHE A 37 -16.79 -2.07 25.48
CA PHE A 37 -17.62 -0.87 25.56
C PHE A 37 -18.91 -0.95 24.75
N LEU A 38 -18.89 -1.62 23.60
CA LEU A 38 -20.07 -1.78 22.73
C LEU A 38 -20.79 -3.12 22.93
N HIS A 39 -20.31 -3.96 23.85
CA HIS A 39 -20.84 -5.30 24.12
C HIS A 39 -20.96 -6.17 22.85
N LEU A 40 -19.93 -6.13 22.01
CA LEU A 40 -19.88 -6.90 20.77
C LEU A 40 -19.39 -8.34 21.03
N PRO A 41 -19.92 -9.35 20.32
CA PRO A 41 -19.35 -10.69 20.34
C PRO A 41 -17.92 -10.69 19.78
N PRO A 42 -17.05 -11.61 20.24
CA PRO A 42 -15.64 -11.67 19.86
C PRO A 42 -15.40 -12.05 18.39
N SER A 43 -16.45 -12.47 17.68
CA SER A 43 -16.40 -12.83 16.25
C SER A 43 -16.24 -11.63 15.32
N ILE A 44 -16.48 -10.41 15.82
CA ILE A 44 -16.44 -9.21 14.99
C ILE A 44 -15.02 -8.64 15.01
N PHE A 45 -14.48 -8.44 13.81
CA PHE A 45 -13.13 -7.92 13.59
C PHE A 45 -13.19 -6.67 12.71
N PRO A 46 -12.27 -5.71 12.92
CA PRO A 46 -12.17 -4.55 12.04
C PRO A 46 -11.78 -5.00 10.63
N ALA A 47 -12.28 -4.28 9.62
CA ALA A 47 -11.99 -4.57 8.21
C ALA A 47 -10.48 -4.51 7.88
N THR A 48 -9.70 -3.78 8.67
CA THR A 48 -8.22 -3.71 8.56
C THR A 48 -7.52 -5.02 8.89
N LEU A 49 -8.11 -5.89 9.72
CA LEU A 49 -7.57 -7.21 10.06
C LEU A 49 -7.98 -8.29 9.03
N SER A 50 -8.97 -7.99 8.19
CA SER A 50 -9.36 -8.88 7.10
C SER A 50 -8.22 -8.96 6.08
N LYS A 51 -7.86 -10.18 5.67
CA LYS A 51 -6.80 -10.43 4.68
C LYS A 51 -7.15 -9.76 3.36
N LYS A 52 -6.70 -8.52 3.16
CA LYS A 52 -6.76 -7.86 1.86
C LYS A 52 -5.66 -8.46 0.99
N THR A 53 -6.06 -9.12 -0.09
CA THR A 53 -5.17 -9.61 -1.13
C THR A 53 -4.24 -8.47 -1.55
N VAL A 54 -2.94 -8.70 -1.43
CA VAL A 54 -1.91 -7.68 -1.62
C VAL A 54 -2.00 -7.17 -3.07
N ASN A 55 -2.36 -5.89 -3.26
CA ASN A 55 -2.01 -5.15 -4.47
C ASN A 55 -0.48 -5.00 -4.45
N ARG A 56 0.24 -6.05 -4.84
CA ARG A 56 1.66 -5.91 -5.19
C ARG A 56 1.71 -4.91 -6.33
N ALA A 57 2.61 -3.94 -6.26
CA ALA A 57 2.99 -3.19 -7.44
C ALA A 57 3.27 -4.21 -8.56
N PRO A 58 2.76 -4.00 -9.79
CA PRO A 58 3.10 -4.87 -10.89
C PRO A 58 4.62 -4.98 -10.90
N LYS A 59 5.14 -6.21 -10.85
CA LYS A 59 6.56 -6.44 -11.06
C LYS A 59 6.86 -5.76 -12.39
N MET A 60 7.70 -4.73 -12.40
CA MET A 60 8.24 -4.20 -13.64
C MET A 60 8.89 -5.39 -14.35
N ASP A 61 8.36 -5.77 -15.51
CA ASP A 61 8.92 -6.84 -16.30
C ASP A 61 10.38 -6.47 -16.64
N GLU A 62 11.30 -7.33 -16.22
CA GLU A 62 12.76 -7.20 -16.40
C GLU A 62 13.20 -7.01 -17.87
N ASP A 63 12.28 -7.16 -18.82
CA ASP A 63 12.52 -7.00 -20.25
C ASP A 63 12.77 -5.53 -20.67
N ILE A 64 12.17 -4.54 -19.98
CA ILE A 64 12.39 -3.11 -20.30
C ILE A 64 13.83 -2.68 -19.98
N SER A 65 14.46 -3.30 -18.97
CA SER A 65 15.84 -2.99 -18.56
C SER A 65 16.89 -3.50 -19.55
N ARG A 66 16.56 -4.47 -20.42
CA ARG A 66 17.51 -5.05 -21.38
C ARG A 66 17.59 -4.24 -22.68
N ASP A 67 16.52 -3.58 -23.08
CA ASP A 67 16.50 -2.76 -24.30
C ASP A 67 17.22 -1.40 -24.14
N VAL A 68 17.30 -0.86 -22.92
CA VAL A 68 18.01 0.40 -22.64
C VAL A 68 19.53 0.21 -22.57
N ARG A 69 20.02 -1.02 -22.40
CA ARG A 69 21.47 -1.35 -22.28
C ARG A 69 22.09 -1.90 -23.57
N GLN A 70 21.47 -1.74 -24.73
CA GLN A 70 22.19 -2.01 -25.98
C GLN A 70 23.19 -0.87 -26.27
N PRO A 71 24.49 -1.15 -26.41
CA PRO A 71 25.41 -0.15 -26.92
C PRO A 71 24.99 0.19 -28.36
N MET A 72 24.70 1.47 -28.60
CA MET A 72 24.61 2.03 -29.95
C MET A 72 25.89 1.67 -30.71
N GLY A 73 25.85 0.63 -31.55
CA GLY A 73 27.09 0.17 -32.18
C GLY A 73 27.06 -1.15 -32.97
N ARG A 74 25.89 -1.68 -33.36
CA ARG A 74 25.85 -2.72 -34.40
C ARG A 74 24.79 -2.37 -35.44
N GLY A 75 25.29 -2.11 -36.65
CA GLY A 75 24.53 -1.61 -37.79
C GLY A 75 23.26 -2.38 -38.08
N ARG A 76 22.22 -1.65 -38.46
CA ARG A 76 20.97 -2.23 -38.96
C ARG A 76 21.27 -2.98 -40.26
N ALA A 77 20.91 -4.26 -40.29
CA ALA A 77 21.03 -5.11 -41.47
C ALA A 77 19.91 -4.81 -42.49
N PHE A 78 19.80 -3.56 -42.95
CA PHE A 78 18.73 -3.12 -43.86
C PHE A 78 19.23 -2.45 -45.15
N ASP A 79 20.48 -2.67 -45.55
CA ASP A 79 20.99 -2.26 -46.87
C ASP A 79 21.58 -3.43 -47.65
N ARG A 80 20.73 -4.41 -48.00
CA ARG A 80 20.96 -5.24 -49.18
C ARG A 80 19.87 -4.94 -50.21
N ARG A 81 20.07 -3.90 -51.01
CA ARG A 81 19.43 -3.82 -52.33
C ARG A 81 20.46 -4.23 -53.37
N PRO A 82 20.17 -5.18 -54.27
CA PRO A 82 21.06 -5.48 -55.38
C PRO A 82 20.99 -4.33 -56.40
N PHE A 83 22.14 -3.91 -56.91
CA PHE A 83 22.22 -3.04 -58.08
C PHE A 83 21.91 -3.86 -59.34
N GLU A 84 20.94 -3.40 -60.13
CA GLU A 84 21.03 -3.49 -61.60
C GLU A 84 21.79 -2.26 -62.11
#